data_AF-A0A1C5NVZ6-F1
#
_entry.id   AF-A0A1C5NVZ6-F1
#
_cell.length_a   1.000
_cell.length_b   1.000
_cell.length_c   1.000
_cell.angle_alpha   90.00
_cell.angle_beta   90.00
_cell.angle_gamma   90.00
#
_symmetry.space_group_name_H-M   'P 1'
#
loop_
_entity.id
_entity.type
_entity.pdbx_description
1 polymer ?
#
loop_
_entity_poly.entity_id
_entity_poly.type
_entity_poly.pdbx_seq_one_letter_code
_entity_poly.pdbx_strand_id
1 'polypeptide(L)'
;MLDVILSNDTFKLMDKTLNYVADSISYRFPHHLEETSDDVRIELDNVPTLPISIKTTSILKAENSIIGKNGESSYLNKKLDQQKSEITYISIILNEVNDLKYMHKYIIIYYYFEAKTINSIITKLNISKSLFYKYKKEALMILALCLPEICVFKGGEKNEL
;
A
#
# COMPACT_ATOMS: atom_id res chain seq x y z
N MET A 1 -19.11 -20.37 -12.66
CA MET A 1 -18.64 -18.98 -12.82
C MET A 1 -19.61 -18.12 -12.04
N LEU A 2 -19.19 -17.56 -10.91
CA LEU A 2 -20.03 -16.69 -10.09
C LEU A 2 -20.04 -15.33 -10.80
N ASP A 3 -21.17 -14.91 -11.36
CA ASP A 3 -21.35 -13.56 -11.93
C ASP A 3 -21.51 -12.56 -10.78
N VAL A 4 -20.40 -12.26 -10.11
CA VAL A 4 -20.34 -11.15 -9.15
C VAL A 4 -20.31 -9.85 -9.94
N ILE A 5 -21.46 -9.19 -10.02
CA ILE A 5 -21.57 -7.84 -10.60
C ILE A 5 -21.06 -6.86 -9.53
N LEU A 6 -19.76 -6.57 -9.55
CA LEU A 6 -19.22 -5.47 -8.74
C LEU A 6 -19.75 -4.13 -9.27
N SER A 7 -20.19 -3.26 -8.36
CA SER A 7 -20.69 -1.95 -8.72
C SER A 7 -19.56 -1.04 -9.25
N ASN A 8 -19.91 -0.03 -10.04
CA ASN A 8 -18.95 1.00 -10.46
C ASN A 8 -18.29 1.71 -9.25
N ASP A 9 -18.97 1.75 -8.10
CA ASP A 9 -18.42 2.38 -6.90
C ASP A 9 -17.34 1.52 -6.25
N THR A 10 -17.43 0.19 -6.33
CA THR A 10 -16.35 -0.72 -5.92
C THR A 10 -15.07 -0.45 -6.71
N PHE A 11 -15.18 -0.25 -8.03
CA PHE A 11 -14.01 0.07 -8.86
C PHE A 11 -13.39 1.42 -8.51
N LYS A 12 -14.20 2.46 -8.29
CA LYS A 12 -13.71 3.77 -7.83
C LYS A 12 -13.02 3.69 -6.48
N LEU A 13 -13.51 2.83 -5.60
CA LEU A 13 -12.95 2.63 -4.26
C LEU A 13 -11.58 1.95 -4.34
N MET A 14 -11.44 0.98 -5.24
CA MET A 14 -10.16 0.33 -5.51
C MET A 14 -9.16 1.29 -6.16
N ASP A 15 -9.59 2.11 -7.12
CA ASP A 15 -8.78 3.20 -7.68
C ASP A 15 -8.22 4.12 -6.57
N LYS A 16 -9.08 4.55 -5.64
CA LYS A 16 -8.64 5.37 -4.49
C LYS A 16 -7.67 4.64 -3.57
N THR A 17 -7.94 3.37 -3.30
CA THR A 17 -7.10 2.52 -2.44
C THR A 17 -5.69 2.40 -3.01
N LEU A 18 -5.57 2.09 -4.31
CA LEU A 18 -4.27 1.97 -4.97
C LEU A 18 -3.53 3.32 -5.06
N ASN A 19 -4.24 4.42 -5.31
CA ASN A 19 -3.62 5.75 -5.28
C ASN A 19 -3.10 6.13 -3.88
N TYR A 20 -3.85 5.80 -2.81
CA TYR A 20 -3.38 6.01 -1.44
C TYR A 20 -2.12 5.21 -1.13
N VAL A 21 -2.06 3.96 -1.59
CA VAL A 21 -0.85 3.12 -1.46
C VAL A 21 0.30 3.73 -2.25
N ALA A 22 0.06 4.15 -3.50
CA ALA A 22 1.07 4.79 -4.36
C ALA A 22 1.69 6.04 -3.71
N ASP A 23 0.85 6.91 -3.14
CA ASP A 23 1.31 8.08 -2.40
C ASP A 23 2.12 7.65 -1.17
N SER A 24 1.64 6.66 -0.42
CA SER A 24 2.29 6.23 0.82
C SER A 24 3.68 5.62 0.58
N ILE A 25 3.85 4.79 -0.45
CA ILE A 25 5.16 4.20 -0.78
C ILE A 25 6.11 5.23 -1.40
N SER A 26 5.59 6.16 -2.22
CA SER A 26 6.42 7.22 -2.81
C SER A 26 7.00 8.19 -1.79
N TYR A 27 6.24 8.51 -0.73
CA TYR A 27 6.62 9.55 0.24
C TYR A 27 7.17 9.02 1.57
N ARG A 28 6.73 7.83 2.02
CA ARG A 28 6.95 7.39 3.40
C ARG A 28 7.56 6.00 3.53
N PHE A 29 7.29 5.10 2.58
CA PHE A 29 7.74 3.71 2.65
C PHE A 29 8.46 3.35 1.36
N PRO A 30 9.78 3.61 1.27
CA PRO A 30 10.53 3.34 0.05
C PRO A 30 10.35 1.88 -0.37
N HIS A 31 10.31 1.66 -1.67
CA HIS A 31 10.06 0.37 -2.28
C HIS A 31 11.05 0.12 -3.41
N HIS A 32 11.23 -1.15 -3.75
CA HIS A 32 11.95 -1.57 -4.94
C HIS A 32 11.10 -2.53 -5.78
N LEU A 33 11.49 -2.66 -7.04
CA LEU A 33 10.91 -3.62 -7.97
C LEU A 33 11.89 -4.75 -8.22
N GLU A 34 11.41 -5.98 -8.09
CA GLU A 34 12.11 -7.17 -8.56
C GLU A 34 11.54 -7.57 -9.92
N GLU A 35 12.31 -7.35 -10.99
CA GLU A 35 11.91 -7.67 -12.37
C GLU A 35 12.69 -8.89 -12.88
N THR A 36 11.95 -9.86 -13.40
CA THR A 36 12.47 -11.01 -14.17
C THR A 36 11.82 -11.04 -15.56
N SER A 37 12.19 -12.00 -16.42
CA SER A 37 11.61 -12.13 -17.77
C SER A 37 10.09 -12.32 -17.75
N ASP A 38 9.59 -13.04 -16.74
CA ASP A 38 8.21 -13.52 -16.67
C ASP A 38 7.47 -13.04 -15.42
N ASP A 39 8.14 -12.26 -14.55
CA ASP A 39 7.54 -11.76 -13.34
C ASP A 39 8.03 -10.36 -12.95
N VAL A 40 7.15 -9.60 -12.30
CA VAL A 40 7.47 -8.32 -11.66
C VAL A 40 6.85 -8.31 -10.27
N ARG A 41 7.63 -7.97 -9.25
CA ARG A 41 7.16 -7.88 -7.87
C ARG A 41 7.55 -6.52 -7.29
N ILE A 42 6.68 -6.00 -6.44
CA ILE A 42 6.94 -4.80 -5.67
C ILE A 42 7.10 -5.19 -4.21
N GLU A 43 8.22 -4.79 -3.61
CA GLU A 43 8.50 -5.05 -2.20
C GLU A 43 8.83 -3.72 -1.51
N LEU A 44 8.30 -3.56 -0.29
CA LEU A 44 8.74 -2.45 0.55
C LEU A 44 10.18 -2.71 0.93
N ASP A 45 11.04 -1.71 0.78
CA ASP A 45 12.33 -1.76 1.44
C ASP A 45 12.05 -1.94 2.92
N ASN A 46 12.91 -2.72 3.60
CA ASN A 46 12.83 -2.84 5.05
C ASN A 46 12.76 -1.42 5.62
N VAL A 47 11.55 -1.00 6.00
CA VAL A 47 11.32 0.24 6.73
C VAL A 47 12.36 0.17 7.81
N PRO A 48 13.26 1.17 7.97
CA PRO A 48 14.26 1.10 9.00
C PRO A 48 13.47 0.78 10.26
N THR A 49 13.65 -0.46 10.74
CA THR A 49 13.21 -0.82 12.06
C THR A 49 14.04 0.13 12.86
N LEU A 50 13.47 1.28 13.21
CA LEU A 50 14.02 2.20 14.19
C LEU A 50 14.51 1.25 15.24
N PRO A 51 15.84 1.16 15.44
CA PRO A 51 16.42 0.00 16.07
C PRO A 51 15.58 -0.20 17.32
N ILE A 52 15.01 -1.39 17.49
CA ILE A 52 14.49 -1.82 18.78
C ILE A 52 15.70 -2.08 19.69
N SER A 53 16.60 -1.12 19.70
CA SER A 53 17.42 -0.69 20.80
C SER A 53 16.77 0.62 21.25
N ILE A 54 15.59 0.49 21.87
CA ILE A 54 15.44 1.15 23.15
C ILE A 54 16.48 0.50 24.09
N LYS A 55 17.77 0.77 23.86
CA LYS A 55 18.68 1.09 24.94
C LYS A 55 18.14 2.43 25.42
N THR A 56 17.09 2.50 26.24
CA THR A 56 17.16 2.43 27.72
C THR A 56 18.44 3.01 28.32
N THR A 57 19.25 3.83 27.62
CA THR A 57 20.44 4.45 28.23
C THR A 57 20.59 5.94 27.97
N SER A 58 19.76 6.59 27.14
CA SER A 58 19.75 8.07 27.07
C SER A 58 18.55 8.71 27.78
N ILE A 59 17.52 7.94 28.16
CA ILE A 59 16.40 8.42 28.98
C ILE A 59 16.62 8.12 30.48
N LEU A 60 17.36 7.05 30.83
CA LEU A 60 17.63 6.70 32.23
C LEU A 60 18.62 7.63 32.96
N LYS A 61 19.13 8.69 32.32
CA LYS A 61 19.86 9.77 33.03
C LYS A 61 19.00 10.99 33.36
N ALA A 62 17.71 10.99 32.99
CA ALA A 62 16.76 12.02 33.40
C ALA A 62 15.80 11.55 34.51
N GLU A 63 15.89 10.29 34.96
CA GLU A 63 14.98 9.75 35.98
C GLU A 63 15.25 10.22 37.42
N ASN A 64 16.30 11.03 37.66
CA ASN A 64 16.51 11.66 38.97
C ASN A 64 16.13 13.14 39.01
N SER A 65 15.29 13.64 38.09
CA SER A 65 14.61 14.90 38.34
C SER A 65 13.23 15.00 37.68
N ILE A 66 12.24 14.95 38.57
CA ILE A 66 11.14 15.92 38.63
C ILE A 66 10.08 15.78 37.51
N ILE A 67 8.98 15.13 37.90
CA ILE A 67 7.59 15.60 37.70
C ILE A 67 7.25 16.09 36.27
N GLY A 68 6.66 15.18 35.48
CA GLY A 68 5.69 15.55 34.43
C GLY A 68 6.06 15.26 32.98
N LYS A 69 5.97 14.00 32.50
CA LYS A 69 6.04 13.66 31.06
C LYS A 69 5.26 12.41 30.61
N ASN A 70 4.07 12.14 31.16
CA ASN A 70 3.24 10.99 30.71
C ASN A 70 2.57 11.21 29.33
N GLY A 71 2.45 12.47 28.86
CA GLY A 71 1.78 12.80 27.59
C GLY A 71 2.62 12.54 26.34
N GLU A 72 3.92 12.87 26.35
CA GLU A 72 4.79 12.76 25.17
C GLU A 72 5.07 11.30 24.80
N SER A 73 5.29 10.42 25.79
CA SER A 73 5.46 8.99 25.53
C SER A 73 4.19 8.32 24.98
N SER A 74 3.01 8.74 25.46
CA SER A 74 1.72 8.23 24.96
C SER A 74 1.46 8.66 23.52
N TYR A 75 1.76 9.91 23.19
CA TYR A 75 1.63 10.45 21.83
C TYR A 75 2.56 9.76 20.82
N LEU A 76 3.83 9.55 21.20
CA LEU A 76 4.80 8.85 20.36
C LEU A 76 4.42 7.39 20.12
N ASN A 77 3.95 6.69 21.16
CA ASN A 77 3.49 5.30 21.02
C ASN A 77 2.27 5.19 20.08
N LYS A 78 1.29 6.09 20.19
CA LYS A 78 0.13 6.12 19.27
C LYS A 78 0.55 6.34 17.82
N LYS A 79 1.50 7.26 17.56
CA LYS A 79 2.04 7.47 16.22
C LYS A 79 2.75 6.24 15.66
N LEU A 80 3.51 5.54 16.51
CA LEU A 80 4.21 4.32 16.12
C LEU A 80 3.22 3.20 15.78
N ASP A 81 2.17 3.02 16.58
CA ASP A 81 1.13 2.03 16.34
C ASP A 81 0.36 2.33 15.04
N GLN A 82 0.08 3.62 14.77
CA GLN A 82 -0.53 4.04 13.52
C GLN A 82 0.36 3.74 12.31
N GLN A 83 1.66 4.02 12.39
CA GLN A 83 2.61 3.67 11.32
C GLN A 83 2.69 2.15 11.09
N LYS A 84 2.71 1.34 12.15
CA LYS A 84 2.71 -0.13 12.02
C LYS A 84 1.43 -0.64 11.37
N SER A 85 0.28 -0.09 11.76
CA SER A 85 -1.01 -0.44 11.15
C SER A 85 -1.02 -0.08 9.66
N GLU A 86 -0.47 1.08 9.31
CA GLU A 86 -0.39 1.55 7.92
C GLU A 86 0.57 0.71 7.08
N ILE A 87 1.76 0.36 7.59
CA ILE A 87 2.67 -0.56 6.92
C ILE A 87 2.00 -1.90 6.69
N THR A 88 1.33 -2.45 7.70
CA THR A 88 0.60 -3.73 7.59
C THR A 88 -0.49 -3.65 6.52
N TYR A 89 -1.27 -2.57 6.50
CA TYR A 89 -2.29 -2.31 5.49
C TYR A 89 -1.69 -2.29 4.08
N ILE A 90 -0.59 -1.57 3.88
CA ILE A 90 0.11 -1.48 2.58
C ILE A 90 0.67 -2.86 2.18
N SER A 91 1.33 -3.56 3.10
CA SER A 91 1.90 -4.89 2.85
C SER A 91 0.85 -5.91 2.40
N ILE A 92 -0.34 -5.90 3.01
CA ILE A 92 -1.44 -6.77 2.57
C ILE A 92 -1.81 -6.46 1.11
N ILE A 93 -1.97 -5.18 0.76
CA ILE A 93 -2.33 -4.80 -0.61
C ILE A 93 -1.23 -5.18 -1.60
N LEU A 94 0.03 -4.92 -1.28
CA LEU A 94 1.15 -5.26 -2.17
C LEU A 94 1.27 -6.77 -2.37
N ASN A 95 1.00 -7.59 -1.35
CA ASN A 95 0.96 -9.05 -1.48
C ASN A 95 -0.13 -9.49 -2.46
N GLU A 96 -1.36 -8.97 -2.31
CA GLU A 96 -2.45 -9.29 -3.25
C GLU A 96 -2.15 -8.82 -4.68
N VAL A 97 -1.47 -7.67 -4.84
CA VAL A 97 -0.99 -7.23 -6.16
C VAL A 97 0.06 -8.18 -6.72
N ASN A 98 0.99 -8.65 -5.88
CA ASN A 98 2.05 -9.57 -6.28
C ASN A 98 1.54 -10.96 -6.70
N ASP A 99 0.38 -11.37 -6.19
CA ASP A 99 -0.28 -12.64 -6.54
C ASP A 99 -1.11 -12.56 -7.84
N LEU A 100 -1.28 -11.36 -8.42
CA LEU A 100 -1.91 -11.21 -9.72
C LEU A 100 -1.07 -11.84 -10.83
N LYS A 101 -1.75 -12.29 -11.90
CA LYS A 101 -1.09 -12.73 -13.13
C LYS A 101 -0.24 -11.61 -13.71
N TYR A 102 0.89 -11.98 -14.35
CA TYR A 102 1.89 -11.04 -14.87
C TYR A 102 1.30 -9.81 -15.60
N MET A 103 0.41 -10.00 -16.57
CA MET A 103 -0.19 -8.89 -17.33
C MET A 103 -0.99 -7.92 -16.45
N HIS A 104 -1.80 -8.45 -15.52
CA HIS A 104 -2.59 -7.68 -14.57
C HIS A 104 -1.69 -6.96 -13.56
N LYS A 105 -0.74 -7.70 -13.00
CA LYS A 105 0.24 -7.21 -12.04
C LYS A 105 1.09 -6.07 -12.60
N TYR A 106 1.65 -6.27 -13.79
CA TYR A 106 2.43 -5.27 -14.51
C TYR A 106 1.63 -3.99 -14.71
N ILE A 107 0.37 -4.11 -15.15
CA ILE A 107 -0.49 -2.93 -15.32
C ILE A 107 -0.71 -2.21 -13.98
N ILE A 108 -1.01 -2.92 -12.89
CA ILE A 108 -1.22 -2.28 -11.59
C ILE A 108 0.05 -1.58 -11.09
N ILE A 109 1.18 -2.29 -11.04
CA ILE A 109 2.45 -1.75 -10.54
C ILE A 109 2.87 -0.53 -11.35
N TYR A 110 2.96 -0.64 -12.68
CA TYR A 110 3.52 0.46 -13.46
C TYR A 110 2.55 1.63 -13.65
N TYR A 111 1.24 1.39 -13.66
CA TYR A 111 0.27 2.47 -13.81
C TYR A 111 0.06 3.24 -12.51
N TYR A 112 -0.09 2.55 -11.37
CA TYR A 112 -0.39 3.19 -10.09
C TYR A 112 0.88 3.54 -9.32
N PHE A 113 1.82 2.60 -9.16
CA PHE A 113 2.95 2.77 -8.24
C PHE A 113 4.15 3.46 -8.90
N GLU A 114 4.42 3.19 -10.18
CA GLU A 114 5.50 3.84 -10.94
C GLU A 114 5.03 5.02 -11.80
N ALA A 115 3.74 5.35 -11.76
CA ALA A 115 3.11 6.44 -12.50
C ALA A 115 3.49 6.50 -14.01
N LYS A 116 3.70 5.35 -14.66
CA LYS A 116 4.05 5.29 -16.08
C LYS A 116 2.85 5.63 -16.95
N THR A 117 3.12 6.22 -18.11
CA THR A 117 2.08 6.50 -19.10
C THR A 117 1.51 5.21 -19.69
N ILE A 118 0.22 5.23 -20.03
CA ILE A 118 -0.46 4.09 -20.68
C ILE A 118 0.31 3.65 -21.93
N ASN A 119 0.81 4.61 -22.74
CA ASN A 119 1.57 4.30 -23.95
C ASN A 119 2.84 3.50 -23.65
N SER A 120 3.59 3.88 -22.61
CA SER A 120 4.80 3.13 -22.22
C SER A 120 4.47 1.69 -21.82
N ILE A 121 3.36 1.48 -21.09
CA ILE A 121 2.96 0.15 -20.61
C ILE A 121 2.50 -0.72 -21.77
N ILE A 122 1.63 -0.21 -22.66
CA ILE A 122 1.12 -1.01 -23.78
C ILE A 122 2.21 -1.37 -24.79
N THR A 123 3.21 -0.49 -24.98
CA THR A 123 4.37 -0.79 -25.83
C THR A 123 5.22 -1.90 -25.23
N LYS A 124 5.51 -1.86 -23.92
CA LYS A 124 6.31 -2.89 -23.26
C LYS A 124 5.61 -4.24 -23.21
N LEU A 125 4.31 -4.26 -22.94
CA LEU A 125 3.50 -5.49 -22.91
C LEU A 125 3.09 -5.98 -24.31
N ASN A 126 3.32 -5.18 -25.35
CA ASN A 126 2.87 -5.45 -26.72
C ASN A 126 1.36 -5.76 -26.82
N ILE A 127 0.54 -4.92 -26.19
CA ILE A 127 -0.94 -5.05 -26.17
C ILE A 127 -1.62 -3.82 -26.73
N SER A 128 -2.90 -3.95 -27.08
CA SER A 128 -3.73 -2.82 -27.49
C SER A 128 -4.21 -1.99 -26.29
N LYS A 129 -4.58 -0.73 -26.53
CA LYS A 129 -5.20 0.15 -25.51
C LYS A 129 -6.50 -0.44 -24.95
N SER A 130 -7.27 -1.16 -25.76
CA SER A 130 -8.49 -1.84 -25.30
C SER A 130 -8.17 -2.96 -24.31
N LEU A 131 -7.15 -3.79 -24.61
CA LEU A 131 -6.68 -4.84 -23.73
C LEU A 131 -6.12 -4.28 -22.41
N PHE A 132 -5.43 -3.14 -22.46
CA PHE A 132 -5.00 -2.44 -21.24
C PHE A 132 -6.17 -2.16 -20.30
N TYR A 133 -7.25 -1.52 -20.77
CA TYR A 133 -8.40 -1.22 -19.91
C TYR A 133 -9.13 -2.48 -19.44
N LYS A 134 -9.18 -3.52 -20.29
CA LYS A 134 -9.75 -4.82 -19.91
C LYS A 134 -8.95 -5.45 -18.75
N TYR A 135 -7.64 -5.60 -18.90
CA TYR A 135 -6.79 -6.18 -17.86
C TYR A 135 -6.73 -5.31 -16.61
N LYS A 136 -6.69 -3.98 -16.75
CA LYS A 136 -6.83 -3.07 -15.61
C LYS A 136 -8.11 -3.33 -14.83
N LYS A 137 -9.26 -3.40 -15.53
CA LYS A 137 -10.56 -3.64 -14.89
C LYS A 137 -10.62 -5.03 -14.23
N GLU A 138 -10.13 -6.06 -14.89
CA GLU A 138 -10.04 -7.41 -14.34
C GLU A 138 -9.15 -7.45 -13.09
N ALA A 139 -8.02 -6.75 -13.10
CA ALA A 139 -7.12 -6.67 -11.95
C ALA A 139 -7.81 -6.02 -10.75
N LEU A 140 -8.47 -4.88 -10.97
CA LEU A 140 -9.23 -4.19 -9.92
C LEU A 140 -10.37 -5.07 -9.37
N MET A 141 -11.01 -5.87 -10.22
CA MET A 141 -12.05 -6.81 -9.80
C MET A 141 -11.47 -7.92 -8.92
N ILE A 142 -10.34 -8.52 -9.31
CA ILE A 142 -9.66 -9.55 -8.51
C ILE A 142 -9.25 -8.98 -7.15
N LEU A 143 -8.60 -7.82 -7.14
CA LEU A 143 -8.21 -7.15 -5.90
C LEU A 143 -9.41 -6.84 -5.00
N ALA A 144 -10.54 -6.40 -5.58
CA ALA A 144 -11.76 -6.15 -4.80
C ALA A 144 -12.37 -7.41 -4.17
N LEU A 145 -12.12 -8.59 -4.74
CA LEU A 145 -12.61 -9.86 -4.21
C LEU A 145 -11.64 -10.48 -3.20
N CYS A 146 -10.34 -10.24 -3.35
CA CYS A 146 -9.32 -10.83 -2.50
C CYS A 146 -8.98 -9.96 -1.28
N LEU A 147 -9.09 -8.63 -1.40
CA LEU A 147 -8.75 -7.74 -0.30
C LEU A 147 -9.76 -7.85 0.85
N PRO A 148 -9.29 -7.96 2.10
CA PRO A 148 -10.16 -7.87 3.26
C PRO A 148 -10.96 -6.57 3.25
N GLU A 149 -12.20 -6.60 3.75
CA GLU A 149 -13.06 -5.39 3.83
C GLU A 149 -12.39 -4.22 4.59
N ILE A 150 -11.51 -4.56 5.54
CA ILE A 150 -10.70 -3.59 6.30
C ILE A 150 -9.65 -2.86 5.45
N CYS A 151 -9.24 -3.45 4.33
CA CYS A 151 -8.23 -2.93 3.42
C CYS A 151 -8.82 -2.04 2.31
N VAL A 152 -10.14 -2.12 2.10
CA VAL A 152 -10.84 -1.27 1.15
C VAL A 152 -10.97 0.12 1.76
N PHE A 153 -10.38 1.14 1.12
CA PHE A 153 -10.36 2.51 1.64
C PHE A 153 -11.79 3.02 1.88
N LYS A 154 -12.32 2.91 3.10
CA LYS A 154 -13.53 3.61 3.51
C LYS A 154 -13.15 5.08 3.57
N GLY A 155 -13.33 5.79 2.44
CA GLY A 155 -13.08 7.22 2.33
C GLY A 155 -13.63 7.90 3.57
N GLY A 156 -12.74 8.59 4.31
CA GLY A 156 -12.95 8.93 5.71
C GLY A 156 -14.39 9.33 6.03
N GLU A 157 -15.09 8.46 6.75
CA GLU A 157 -15.94 8.95 7.82
C GLU A 157 -14.98 9.59 8.81
N LYS A 158 -14.87 10.91 8.70
CA LYS A 158 -14.42 11.73 9.81
C LYS A 158 -15.34 11.34 10.97
N ASN A 159 -14.85 10.53 11.88
CA ASN A 159 -15.40 10.52 13.23
C ASN A 159 -15.11 11.91 13.78
N GLU A 160 -16.16 12.74 13.77
CA GLU A 160 -16.31 13.86 14.68
C GLU A 160 -16.00 13.37 16.10
N LEU A 161 -14.92 13.88 16.66
CA LEU A 161 -14.66 13.94 18.10
C LEU A 161 -14.02 15.29 18.41
#